data_AF-A0A6C0IET6-F1
#
_entry.id   AF-A0A6C0IET6-F1
#
_cell.length_a   1.000
_cell.length_b   1.000
_cell.length_c   1.000
_cell.angle_alpha   90.00
_cell.angle_beta   90.00
_cell.angle_gamma   90.00
#
_symmetry.space_group_name_H-M   'P 1'
#
loop_
_entity.id
_entity.type
_entity.pdbx_description
1 polymer ?
#
loop_
_entity_poly.entity_id
_entity_poly.type
_entity_poly.pdbx_seq_one_letter_code
_entity_poly.pdbx_strand_id
1 'polypeptide(L)'
;MNRNKTVRRGHDLSGSTTIFRDYSLNEGLQKLLTQESEIAFKKPWHRLERGLRLNRLRLFCDTMKNTKGLQEKETTALLALLTKALEKKVLNSKNSVIYDIETEKITEIKNLVMHQNAEGEYSFQILDKPIRNSITMRRKTDTSRIYKDPNNTSV
;
A
#
# COMPACT_ATOMS: atom_id res chain seq x y z
N MET A 1 -16.22 15.09 62.37
CA MET A 1 -16.30 15.39 60.91
C MET A 1 -15.73 14.19 60.14
N ASN A 2 -16.57 13.22 59.78
CA ASN A 2 -16.16 12.03 59.02
C ASN A 2 -16.28 12.31 57.52
N ARG A 3 -15.16 12.20 56.80
CA ARG A 3 -15.12 12.32 55.33
C ARG A 3 -15.27 10.93 54.73
N ASN A 4 -16.35 10.71 53.98
CA ASN A 4 -16.58 9.48 53.21
C ASN A 4 -15.52 9.36 52.11
N LYS A 5 -14.69 8.30 52.15
CA LYS A 5 -13.78 7.93 51.07
C LYS A 5 -14.54 7.10 50.03
N THR A 6 -14.68 7.63 48.82
CA THR A 6 -15.16 6.88 47.65
C THR A 6 -14.05 5.95 47.17
N VAL A 7 -14.18 4.66 47.46
CA VAL A 7 -13.32 3.60 46.90
C VAL A 7 -13.72 3.40 45.44
N ARG A 8 -12.86 3.81 44.50
CA ARG A 8 -13.00 3.41 43.10
C ARG A 8 -12.63 1.93 43.00
N ARG A 9 -13.63 1.05 42.82
CA ARG A 9 -13.40 -0.34 42.41
C ARG A 9 -12.61 -0.35 41.11
N GLY A 10 -11.40 -0.92 41.14
CA GLY A 10 -10.70 -1.32 39.94
C GLY A 10 -11.54 -2.35 39.21
N HIS A 11 -11.82 -2.11 37.93
CA HIS A 11 -12.39 -3.11 37.06
C HIS A 11 -11.27 -4.13 36.74
N ASP A 12 -11.19 -5.20 37.53
CA ASP A 12 -10.25 -6.30 37.27
C ASP A 12 -10.56 -6.92 35.90
N LEU A 13 -9.65 -6.70 34.94
CA LEU A 13 -9.69 -7.29 33.59
C LEU A 13 -9.19 -8.75 33.59
N SER A 14 -9.36 -9.49 34.69
CA SER A 14 -9.02 -10.91 34.80
C SER A 14 -10.08 -11.82 34.17
N GLY A 15 -10.56 -11.43 32.97
CA GLY A 15 -11.46 -12.20 32.12
C GLY A 15 -10.93 -12.36 30.68
N SER A 16 -9.68 -11.93 30.42
CA SER A 16 -9.09 -11.95 29.08
C SER A 16 -8.85 -13.38 28.54
N THR A 17 -8.62 -14.36 29.42
CA THR A 17 -8.22 -15.72 29.02
C THR A 17 -9.37 -16.56 28.44
N THR A 18 -10.63 -16.28 28.77
CA THR A 18 -11.79 -17.00 28.20
C THR A 18 -12.20 -16.47 26.83
N ILE A 19 -11.94 -15.20 26.53
CA ILE A 19 -12.31 -14.57 25.24
C ILE A 19 -11.50 -15.16 24.07
N PHE A 20 -10.24 -15.55 24.30
CA PHE A 20 -9.39 -16.11 23.24
C PHE A 20 -9.74 -17.56 22.85
N ARG A 21 -10.48 -18.31 23.69
CA ARG A 21 -10.75 -19.74 23.44
C ARG A 21 -11.97 -20.00 22.56
N ASP A 22 -12.92 -19.07 22.49
CA ASP A 22 -14.20 -19.27 21.79
C ASP A 22 -14.21 -18.90 20.30
N TYR A 23 -13.20 -18.17 19.79
CA TYR A 23 -13.10 -17.88 18.35
C TYR A 23 -12.91 -19.13 17.48
N SER A 24 -12.57 -20.27 18.10
CA SER A 24 -12.40 -21.56 17.43
C SER A 24 -13.72 -22.26 17.07
N LEU A 25 -14.88 -21.78 17.53
CA LEU A 25 -16.16 -22.49 17.37
C LEU A 25 -17.14 -21.84 16.38
N ASN A 26 -16.87 -20.63 15.88
CA ASN A 26 -17.78 -19.96 14.96
C ASN A 26 -17.25 -20.02 13.52
N GLU A 27 -17.39 -21.19 12.89
CA GLU A 27 -17.02 -21.44 11.49
C GLU A 27 -17.67 -20.42 10.53
N GLY A 28 -18.91 -19.98 10.85
CA GLY A 28 -19.61 -18.94 10.09
C GLY A 28 -18.91 -17.58 10.14
N LEU A 29 -18.45 -17.16 11.31
CA LEU A 29 -17.68 -15.93 11.47
C LEU A 29 -16.33 -16.02 10.77
N GLN A 30 -15.64 -17.16 10.86
CA GLN A 30 -14.38 -17.36 10.14
C GLN A 30 -14.59 -17.25 8.63
N LYS A 31 -15.62 -17.90 8.07
CA LYS A 31 -15.97 -17.80 6.64
C LYS A 31 -16.26 -16.36 6.22
N LEU A 32 -17.03 -15.62 7.01
CA LEU A 32 -17.33 -14.21 6.74
C LEU A 32 -16.03 -13.38 6.70
N LEU A 33 -15.16 -13.54 7.70
CA LEU A 33 -13.89 -12.81 7.76
C LEU A 33 -12.97 -13.15 6.58
N THR A 34 -12.89 -14.43 6.19
CA THR A 34 -12.11 -14.86 5.03
C THR A 34 -12.67 -14.25 3.75
N GLN A 35 -13.98 -14.32 3.53
CA GLN A 35 -14.62 -13.77 2.33
C GLN A 35 -14.42 -12.25 2.24
N GLU A 36 -14.60 -11.52 3.35
CA GLU A 36 -14.33 -10.08 3.40
C GLU A 36 -12.86 -9.77 3.12
N SER A 37 -11.94 -10.61 3.62
CA SER A 37 -10.50 -10.45 3.35
C SER A 37 -10.17 -10.63 1.87
N GLU A 38 -10.75 -11.62 1.20
CA GLU A 38 -10.55 -11.90 -0.23
C GLU A 38 -11.07 -10.73 -1.08
N ILE A 39 -12.26 -10.22 -0.77
CA ILE A 39 -12.82 -9.04 -1.44
C ILE A 39 -11.92 -7.83 -1.21
N ALA A 40 -11.35 -7.68 -0.01
CA ALA A 40 -10.50 -6.55 0.30
C ALA A 40 -9.19 -6.56 -0.53
N PHE A 41 -8.61 -7.73 -0.82
CA PHE A 41 -7.40 -7.84 -1.64
C PHE A 41 -7.63 -7.63 -3.14
N LYS A 42 -8.86 -7.85 -3.61
CA LYS A 42 -9.26 -7.55 -4.99
C LYS A 42 -9.46 -6.06 -5.28
N LYS A 43 -9.24 -5.18 -4.29
CA LYS A 43 -9.26 -3.74 -4.51
C LYS A 43 -7.96 -3.29 -5.21
N PRO A 44 -8.04 -2.30 -6.12
CA PRO A 44 -6.84 -1.68 -6.70
C PRO A 44 -5.90 -1.15 -5.60
N TRP A 45 -4.59 -1.16 -5.87
CA TRP A 45 -3.54 -0.79 -4.89
C TRP A 45 -3.84 0.50 -4.07
N HIS A 46 -4.19 1.60 -4.74
CA HIS A 46 -4.49 2.89 -4.11
C HIS A 46 -5.76 2.89 -3.25
N ARG A 47 -6.58 1.84 -3.33
CA ARG A 47 -7.81 1.61 -2.52
C ARG A 47 -7.62 0.53 -1.45
N LEU A 48 -6.49 -0.15 -1.42
CA LEU A 48 -6.17 -1.07 -0.32
C LEU A 48 -5.94 -0.28 0.97
N GLU A 49 -6.39 -0.83 2.09
CA GLU A 49 -6.08 -0.30 3.41
C GLU A 49 -4.58 -0.38 3.70
N ARG A 50 -4.07 0.49 4.58
CA ARG A 50 -2.63 0.54 4.92
C ARG A 50 -2.09 -0.83 5.37
N GLY A 51 -2.86 -1.54 6.20
CA GLY A 51 -2.49 -2.87 6.70
C GLY A 51 -2.38 -3.91 5.57
N LEU A 52 -3.30 -3.88 4.61
CA LEU A 52 -3.30 -4.78 3.46
C LEU A 52 -2.12 -4.47 2.53
N ARG A 53 -1.82 -3.18 2.28
CA ARG A 53 -0.63 -2.78 1.53
C ARG A 53 0.65 -3.30 2.18
N LEU A 54 0.77 -3.16 3.51
CA LEU A 54 1.94 -3.64 4.24
C LEU A 54 2.09 -5.17 4.13
N ASN A 55 0.99 -5.92 4.23
CA ASN A 55 0.98 -7.36 4.03
C ASN A 55 1.51 -7.72 2.62
N ARG A 56 1.05 -7.03 1.59
CA ARG A 56 1.50 -7.27 0.20
C ARG A 56 2.97 -6.89 -0.02
N LEU A 57 3.48 -5.85 0.65
CA LEU A 57 4.90 -5.51 0.63
C LEU A 57 5.76 -6.59 1.29
N ARG A 58 5.29 -7.24 2.36
CA ARG A 58 5.99 -8.39 2.98
C ARG A 58 6.10 -9.56 2.01
N LEU A 59 4.99 -9.93 1.38
CA LEU A 59 4.97 -11.00 0.37
C LEU A 59 5.88 -10.70 -0.82
N PHE A 60 5.95 -9.43 -1.24
CA PHE A 60 6.89 -8.98 -2.26
C PHE A 60 8.35 -9.18 -1.84
N CYS A 61 8.72 -8.77 -0.62
CA CYS A 61 10.06 -9.00 -0.08
C CYS A 61 10.41 -10.49 0.00
N ASP A 62 9.48 -11.34 0.44
CA ASP A 62 9.69 -12.79 0.50
C ASP A 62 9.90 -13.40 -0.90
N THR A 63 9.12 -12.93 -1.88
CA THR A 63 9.28 -13.35 -3.28
C THR A 63 10.65 -12.93 -3.83
N MET A 64 11.10 -11.71 -3.51
CA MET A 64 12.42 -11.22 -3.89
C MET A 64 13.55 -11.97 -3.20
N LYS A 65 13.37 -12.35 -1.93
CA LYS A 65 14.28 -13.20 -1.19
C LYS A 65 14.50 -14.53 -1.91
N ASN A 66 13.42 -15.18 -2.30
CA ASN A 66 13.49 -16.48 -2.98
C ASN A 66 14.01 -16.37 -4.42
N THR A 67 13.62 -15.31 -5.15
CA THR A 67 13.95 -15.16 -6.58
C THR A 67 15.37 -14.65 -6.81
N LYS A 68 15.85 -13.74 -5.96
CA LYS A 68 17.19 -13.13 -6.09
C LYS A 68 18.20 -13.66 -5.08
N GLY A 69 17.77 -14.51 -4.14
CA GLY A 69 18.64 -15.04 -3.09
C GLY A 69 19.05 -13.99 -2.07
N LEU A 70 18.18 -13.02 -1.76
CA LEU A 70 18.50 -11.99 -0.77
C LEU A 70 18.78 -12.62 0.60
N GLN A 71 19.75 -12.06 1.30
CA GLN A 71 19.97 -12.41 2.70
C GLN A 71 18.83 -11.88 3.57
N GLU A 72 18.70 -12.42 4.78
CA GLU A 72 17.68 -11.98 5.73
C GLU A 72 17.85 -10.50 6.13
N LYS A 73 19.11 -10.06 6.28
CA LYS A 73 19.44 -8.65 6.55
C LYS A 73 18.95 -7.74 5.43
N GLU A 74 19.18 -8.12 4.18
CA GLU A 74 18.78 -7.36 2.99
C GLU A 74 17.26 -7.34 2.83
N THR A 75 16.60 -8.48 3.06
CA THR A 75 15.13 -8.60 3.02
C THR A 75 14.50 -7.67 4.07
N THR A 76 15.09 -7.63 5.26
CA THR A 76 14.65 -6.72 6.34
C THR A 76 14.87 -5.26 5.97
N ALA A 77 16.03 -4.93 5.38
CA ALA A 77 16.35 -3.58 4.91
C ALA A 77 15.39 -3.11 3.81
N LEU A 78 15.08 -3.99 2.84
CA LEU A 78 14.10 -3.74 1.79
C LEU A 78 12.71 -3.48 2.40
N LEU A 79 12.24 -4.35 3.30
CA LEU A 79 10.93 -4.17 3.94
C LEU A 79 10.85 -2.85 4.72
N ALA A 80 11.92 -2.49 5.44
CA ALA A 80 12.00 -1.23 6.18
C ALA A 80 11.94 -0.02 5.22
N LEU A 81 12.66 -0.06 4.10
CA LEU A 81 12.62 0.98 3.07
C LEU A 81 11.21 1.15 2.49
N LEU A 82 10.57 0.04 2.10
CA LEU A 82 9.22 0.05 1.51
C LEU A 82 8.17 0.55 2.51
N THR A 83 8.29 0.15 3.78
CA THR A 83 7.41 0.61 4.86
C THR A 83 7.53 2.12 5.06
N LYS A 84 8.77 2.64 5.11
CA LYS A 84 9.03 4.08 5.22
C LYS A 84 8.50 4.85 4.02
N ALA A 85 8.61 4.29 2.81
CA ALA A 85 8.08 4.92 1.60
C ALA A 85 6.54 4.93 1.56
N LEU A 86 5.90 3.89 2.10
CA LEU A 86 4.45 3.86 2.28
C LEU A 86 3.99 4.94 3.28
N GLU A 87 4.70 5.11 4.39
CA GLU A 87 4.42 6.14 5.41
C GLU A 87 4.60 7.55 4.87
N LYS A 88 5.63 7.77 4.06
CA LYS A 88 5.87 9.03 3.33
C LYS A 88 4.90 9.26 2.17
N LYS A 89 3.93 8.36 1.95
CA LYS A 89 2.94 8.40 0.87
C LYS A 89 3.55 8.31 -0.54
N VAL A 90 4.83 7.93 -0.68
CA VAL A 90 5.51 7.77 -1.97
C VAL A 90 4.87 6.63 -2.76
N LEU A 91 4.50 5.55 -2.08
CA LEU A 91 3.87 4.37 -2.68
C LEU A 91 2.34 4.46 -2.76
N ASN A 92 1.69 5.60 -2.48
CA ASN A 92 0.23 5.66 -2.44
C ASN A 92 -0.44 5.77 -3.81
N SER A 93 0.32 6.09 -4.86
CA SER A 93 -0.23 6.34 -6.18
C SER A 93 -0.60 5.02 -6.88
N LYS A 94 -1.63 5.07 -7.74
CA LYS A 94 -1.94 3.95 -8.65
C LYS A 94 -0.79 3.60 -9.58
N ASN A 95 0.11 4.55 -9.83
CA ASN A 95 1.21 4.39 -10.77
C ASN A 95 2.52 4.00 -10.07
N SER A 96 2.64 4.12 -8.75
CA SER A 96 3.91 3.83 -8.03
C SER A 96 4.14 2.33 -7.83
N VAL A 97 3.06 1.54 -7.82
CA VAL A 97 3.12 0.09 -7.62
C VAL A 97 2.25 -0.55 -8.69
N ILE A 98 2.82 -1.48 -9.46
CA ILE A 98 2.07 -2.35 -10.34
C ILE A 98 1.61 -3.54 -9.51
N TYR A 99 0.30 -3.59 -9.30
CA TYR A 99 -0.36 -4.59 -8.49
C TYR A 99 -1.32 -5.36 -9.38
N ASP A 100 -1.13 -6.67 -9.41
CA ASP A 100 -2.04 -7.59 -10.08
C ASP A 100 -3.17 -7.96 -9.12
N ILE A 101 -4.39 -7.59 -9.51
CA ILE A 101 -5.60 -7.80 -8.74
C ILE A 101 -6.01 -9.27 -8.77
N GLU A 102 -5.73 -9.98 -9.86
CA GLU A 102 -6.13 -11.39 -10.04
C GLU A 102 -5.25 -12.32 -9.19
N THR A 103 -3.94 -12.06 -9.17
CA THR A 103 -2.99 -12.84 -8.36
C THR A 103 -2.74 -12.27 -6.97
N GLU A 104 -3.33 -11.11 -6.66
CA GLU A 104 -3.15 -10.35 -5.42
C GLU A 104 -1.68 -10.08 -5.07
N LYS A 105 -0.84 -9.85 -6.08
CA LYS A 105 0.61 -9.71 -5.93
C LYS A 105 1.12 -8.40 -6.51
N ILE A 106 2.15 -7.88 -5.86
CA ILE A 106 2.93 -6.78 -6.43
C ILE A 106 3.86 -7.37 -7.48
N THR A 107 3.73 -6.92 -8.71
CA THR A 107 4.62 -7.34 -9.81
C THR A 107 5.83 -6.42 -9.89
N GLU A 108 5.65 -5.11 -9.68
CA GLU A 108 6.71 -4.12 -9.77
C GLU A 108 6.46 -2.94 -8.83
N ILE A 109 7.53 -2.43 -8.22
CA ILE A 109 7.53 -1.15 -7.50
C ILE A 109 8.33 -0.15 -8.32
N LYS A 110 7.66 0.87 -8.86
CA LYS A 110 8.33 1.86 -9.70
C LYS A 110 9.32 2.68 -8.88
N ASN A 111 10.41 3.08 -9.53
CA ASN A 111 11.50 3.85 -8.92
C ASN A 111 12.24 3.13 -7.78
N LEU A 112 12.00 1.82 -7.56
CA LEU A 112 12.83 0.99 -6.70
C LEU A 112 14.11 0.65 -7.46
N VAL A 113 15.24 1.13 -6.96
CA VAL A 113 16.57 0.85 -7.50
C VAL A 113 17.27 -0.13 -6.57
N MET A 114 17.84 -1.16 -7.18
CA MET A 114 18.67 -2.17 -6.50
C MET A 114 20.09 -2.08 -7.02
N HIS A 115 21.04 -1.89 -6.11
CA HIS A 115 22.46 -1.93 -6.42
C HIS A 115 23.10 -3.12 -5.71
N GLN A 116 23.90 -3.89 -6.45
CA GLN A 116 24.68 -4.97 -5.90
C GLN A 116 26.14 -4.53 -5.84
N ASN A 117 26.76 -4.66 -4.67
CA ASN A 117 28.17 -4.37 -4.47
C ASN A 117 29.04 -5.52 -5.00
N ALA A 118 30.34 -5.28 -5.14
CA ALA A 118 31.30 -6.29 -5.59
C ALA A 118 31.33 -7.55 -4.67
N GLU A 119 30.97 -7.38 -3.40
CA GLU A 119 30.86 -8.46 -2.40
C GLU A 119 29.55 -9.25 -2.49
N GLY A 120 28.65 -8.85 -3.41
CA GLY A 120 27.36 -9.51 -3.63
C GLY A 120 26.21 -8.98 -2.79
N GLU A 121 26.46 -8.03 -1.87
CA GLU A 121 25.44 -7.41 -1.03
C GLU A 121 24.53 -6.45 -1.80
N TYR A 122 23.23 -6.46 -1.49
CA TYR A 122 22.22 -5.59 -2.08
C TYR A 122 21.93 -4.35 -1.23
N SER A 123 21.94 -3.19 -1.88
CA SER A 123 21.44 -1.93 -1.35
C SER A 123 20.23 -1.43 -2.15
N PHE A 124 19.31 -0.78 -1.45
CA PHE A 124 18.00 -0.40 -1.99
C PHE A 124 17.76 1.11 -1.84
N GLN A 125 17.20 1.72 -2.88
CA GLN A 125 16.79 3.12 -2.85
C GLN A 125 15.47 3.31 -3.60
N ILE A 126 14.61 4.23 -3.12
CA ILE A 126 13.46 4.72 -3.87
C ILE A 126 13.77 6.12 -4.37
N LEU A 127 13.64 6.35 -5.67
CA LEU A 127 13.80 7.66 -6.26
C LEU A 127 12.47 8.45 -6.18
N ASP A 128 12.52 9.64 -5.59
CA ASP A 128 11.35 10.52 -5.44
C ASP A 128 10.89 11.14 -6.77
N LYS A 129 11.79 11.23 -7.75
CA LYS A 129 11.48 11.74 -9.09
C LYS A 129 11.31 10.56 -10.04
N PRO A 130 10.26 10.53 -10.87
CA PRO A 130 10.15 9.54 -11.92
C PRO A 130 11.39 9.61 -12.80
N ILE A 131 12.01 8.45 -13.05
CA ILE A 131 13.06 8.29 -14.06
C ILE A 131 12.42 8.77 -15.37
N ARG A 132 12.86 9.95 -15.86
CA ARG A 132 12.10 10.84 -16.76
C ARG A 132 11.46 10.11 -17.96
N ASN A 133 10.18 10.39 -18.23
CA ASN A 133 9.55 10.55 -19.56
C ASN A 133 8.02 10.75 -19.51
N SER A 134 7.50 11.65 -18.65
CA SER A 134 6.08 12.04 -18.73
C SER A 134 5.90 13.55 -18.64
N ILE A 135 6.52 14.28 -19.56
CA ILE A 135 6.06 15.63 -19.89
C ILE A 135 4.95 15.46 -20.93
N THR A 136 3.73 15.15 -20.48
CA THR A 136 2.56 15.42 -21.32
C THR A 136 2.38 16.93 -21.35
N MET A 137 2.93 17.55 -22.39
CA MET A 137 2.65 18.94 -22.73
C MET A 137 1.14 19.07 -22.90
N ARG A 138 0.48 19.75 -21.96
CA ARG A 138 -0.91 20.17 -22.13
C ARG A 138 -0.93 21.13 -23.34
N ARG A 139 -1.45 20.68 -24.49
CA ARG A 139 -1.76 21.58 -25.59
C ARG A 139 -2.80 22.58 -25.07
N LYS A 140 -2.44 23.85 -24.98
CA LYS A 140 -3.42 24.94 -24.89
C LYS A 140 -4.28 24.83 -26.15
N THR A 141 -5.58 24.62 -25.98
CA THR A 141 -6.55 24.80 -27.06
C THR A 141 -6.54 26.28 -27.42
N ASP A 142 -6.15 26.59 -28.65
CA ASP A 142 -6.15 27.93 -29.20
C ASP A 142 -7.60 28.39 -29.40
N THR A 143 -8.05 29.31 -28.55
CA THR A 143 -9.41 29.86 -28.56
C THR A 143 -9.65 30.86 -29.71
N SER A 144 -8.67 31.10 -30.57
CA SER A 144 -8.76 32.08 -31.67
C SER A 144 -9.69 31.69 -32.83
N ARG A 145 -10.26 30.48 -32.85
CA ARG A 145 -11.18 30.02 -33.92
C ARG A 145 -12.67 30.24 -33.63
N ILE A 146 -13.03 30.93 -32.55
CA ILE A 146 -14.44 31.22 -32.20
C ILE A 146 -14.79 32.67 -32.61
N TYR A 147 -14.59 33.01 -33.88
CA TYR A 147 -15.37 34.08 -34.51
C TYR A 147 -15.74 33.58 -35.91
N LYS A 148 -16.97 33.08 -36.04
CA LYS A 148 -17.60 32.90 -37.35
C LYS A 148 -18.07 34.28 -37.79
N ASP A 149 -17.53 34.77 -38.90
CA ASP A 149 -18.06 35.93 -39.60
C ASP A 149 -19.54 35.70 -39.94
N PRO A 150 -20.46 36.62 -39.58
CA PRO A 150 -21.87 36.48 -39.90
C PRO A 150 -22.25 36.93 -41.33
N ASN A 151 -21.29 37.36 -42.15
CA ASN A 151 -21.58 37.98 -43.46
C ASN A 151 -21.03 37.19 -44.66
N ASN A 152 -21.38 35.91 -44.79
CA ASN A 152 -21.24 35.23 -46.09
C ASN A 152 -22.50 34.44 -46.45
N THR A 153 -23.51 35.19 -46.90
CA THR A 153 -24.58 34.68 -47.75
C THR A 153 -24.50 35.47 -49.06
N SER A 154 -23.86 34.89 -50.08
CA SER A 154 -23.99 35.34 -51.46
C SER A 154 -25.10 34.53 -52.13
N VAL A 155 -26.16 35.24 -52.53
CA VAL A 155 -26.99 34.91 -53.70
C VAL A 155 -26.35 35.59 -54.90
#